data_AF-A0A167NQP3-F1
#
_entry.id   AF-A0A167NQP3-F1
#
_cell.length_a   1.000
_cell.length_b   1.000
_cell.length_c   1.000
_cell.angle_alpha   90.00
_cell.angle_beta   90.00
_cell.angle_gamma   90.00
#
_symmetry.space_group_name_H-M   'P 1'
#
loop_
_entity.id
_entity.type
_entity.pdbx_description
1 polymer ?
#
loop_
_entity_poly.entity_id
_entity_poly.type
_entity_poly.pdbx_seq_one_letter_code
_entity_poly.pdbx_strand_id
1 'polypeptide(L)'
;MAPLTIELKWSSKRFTFQFEDENELEKTTVRELKAKCQKVTEVKSDFIKLLANGAVMRNDEMTLADYNIRDRAKVMMMGSLQKNKKESHEQEVLIKLQSIRPKIGRALAALEDYQLTVEGYLVKAERDVKKTERLLYHGRGLGEELMQILMQLDTLLCESLSQAIRQERKDNVNTVQGLLDRLDNIKRKL
;
A
#
# COMPACT_ATOMS: atom_id res chain seq x y z
N MET A 1 31.53 41.04 -2.25
CA MET A 1 30.15 41.06 -1.71
C MET A 1 29.97 39.80 -0.89
N ALA A 2 29.34 39.88 0.28
CA ALA A 2 28.99 38.67 1.04
C ALA A 2 27.81 37.98 0.33
N PRO A 3 27.78 36.64 0.26
CA PRO A 3 26.64 35.93 -0.33
C PRO A 3 25.39 36.19 0.49
N LEU A 4 24.25 36.36 -0.19
CA LEU A 4 22.95 36.52 0.47
C LEU A 4 22.52 35.17 1.02
N THR A 5 21.92 35.16 2.21
CA THR A 5 21.64 33.92 2.94
C THR A 5 20.22 33.86 3.48
N ILE A 6 19.58 32.70 3.44
CA ILE A 6 18.33 32.41 4.15
C ILE A 6 18.58 31.29 5.17
N GLU A 7 18.08 31.47 6.39
CA GLU A 7 18.11 30.44 7.44
C GLU A 7 16.78 29.66 7.44
N LEU A 8 16.85 28.36 7.15
CA LEU A 8 15.74 27.43 7.24
C LEU A 8 15.82 26.64 8.55
N LYS A 9 14.82 26.75 9.41
CA LYS A 9 14.66 25.92 10.61
C LYS A 9 13.70 24.77 10.33
N TRP A 10 14.16 23.53 10.48
CA TRP A 10 13.33 22.32 10.40
C TRP A 10 13.51 21.47 11.66
N SER A 11 12.46 21.38 12.48
CA SER A 11 12.53 20.72 13.79
C SER A 11 13.68 21.30 14.65
N SER A 12 14.66 20.48 15.03
CA SER A 12 15.87 20.88 15.76
C SER A 12 17.05 21.27 14.85
N LYS A 13 16.93 21.09 13.53
CA LYS A 13 18.00 21.37 12.55
C LYS A 13 17.83 22.76 11.93
N ARG A 14 18.95 23.36 11.55
CA ARG A 14 19.02 24.63 10.81
C ARG A 14 19.87 24.43 9.57
N PHE A 15 19.39 24.94 8.46
CA PHE A 15 20.08 24.93 7.18
C PHE A 15 20.22 26.36 6.67
N THR A 16 21.29 26.64 5.95
CA THR A 16 21.52 27.95 5.36
C THR A 16 21.61 27.79 3.85
N PHE A 17 20.75 28.50 3.13
CA PHE A 17 20.80 28.56 1.67
C PHE A 17 21.50 29.85 1.26
N GLN A 18 22.47 29.74 0.36
CA GLN A 18 23.20 30.86 -0.22
C GLN A 18 22.63 31.20 -1.60
N PHE A 19 22.63 32.48 -1.93
CA PHE A 19 22.23 33.05 -3.22
C PHE A 19 23.36 33.95 -3.72
N GLU A 20 23.58 33.95 -5.03
CA GLU A 20 24.69 34.66 -5.69
C GLU A 20 24.45 36.18 -5.72
N ASP A 21 23.22 36.60 -6.00
CA ASP A 21 22.82 38.01 -6.04
C ASP A 21 21.36 38.25 -5.59
N GLU A 22 21.00 39.53 -5.44
CA GLU A 22 19.68 39.97 -4.97
C GLU A 22 18.58 39.65 -5.99
N ASN A 23 18.93 39.60 -7.28
CA ASN A 23 18.01 39.29 -8.37
C ASN A 23 17.62 37.80 -8.38
N GLU A 24 18.56 36.91 -8.07
CA GLU A 24 18.33 35.48 -7.87
C GLU A 24 17.40 35.27 -6.68
N LEU A 25 17.66 35.95 -5.57
CA LEU A 25 16.83 35.87 -4.38
C LEU A 25 15.39 36.35 -4.65
N GLU A 26 15.23 37.49 -5.34
CA GLU A 26 13.93 38.07 -5.65
C GLU A 26 13.13 37.25 -6.66
N LYS A 27 13.79 36.60 -7.62
CA LYS A 27 13.12 35.74 -8.62
C LYS A 27 12.85 34.34 -8.11
N THR A 28 13.54 33.89 -7.06
CA THR A 28 13.35 32.54 -6.53
C THR A 28 11.90 32.38 -6.06
N THR A 29 11.26 31.31 -6.50
CA THR A 29 9.88 30.98 -6.12
C THR A 29 9.81 30.12 -4.86
N VAL A 30 8.66 30.10 -4.20
CA VAL A 30 8.38 29.18 -3.09
C VAL A 30 8.58 27.71 -3.54
N ARG A 31 8.21 27.37 -4.79
CA ARG A 31 8.44 26.04 -5.37
C ARG A 31 9.92 25.66 -5.41
N GLU A 32 10.77 26.58 -5.85
CA GLU A 32 12.22 26.35 -5.93
C GLU A 32 12.84 26.22 -4.53
N LEU A 33 12.39 27.03 -3.57
CA LEU A 33 12.82 26.90 -2.18
C LEU A 33 12.38 25.54 -1.59
N LYS A 34 11.16 25.08 -1.86
CA LYS A 34 10.70 23.73 -1.49
C LYS A 34 11.56 22.64 -2.13
N ALA A 35 11.96 22.79 -3.40
CA ALA A 35 12.86 21.84 -4.06
C ALA A 35 14.26 21.80 -3.41
N LYS A 36 14.82 22.97 -3.03
CA LYS A 36 16.05 23.05 -2.23
C LYS A 36 15.87 22.36 -0.87
N CYS A 37 14.74 22.58 -0.19
CA CYS A 37 14.41 21.91 1.07
C CYS A 37 14.30 20.38 0.91
N GLN A 38 13.64 19.90 -0.15
CA GLN A 38 13.50 18.48 -0.44
C GLN A 38 14.85 17.78 -0.63
N LYS A 39 15.81 18.43 -1.30
CA LYS A 39 17.18 17.87 -1.47
C LYS A 39 17.91 17.67 -0.15
N VAL A 40 17.67 18.53 0.83
CA VAL A 40 18.39 18.53 2.12
C VAL A 40 17.66 17.71 3.19
N THR A 41 16.34 17.65 3.12
CA THR A 41 15.49 17.02 4.15
C THR A 41 14.84 15.71 3.69
N GLU A 42 14.96 15.36 2.41
CA GLU A 42 14.30 14.22 1.73
C GLU A 42 12.76 14.23 1.79
N VAL A 43 12.14 15.27 2.35
CA VAL A 43 10.69 15.45 2.36
C VAL A 43 10.21 15.88 0.98
N LYS A 44 9.25 15.17 0.38
CA LYS A 44 8.66 15.58 -0.92
C LYS A 44 8.06 16.99 -0.81
N SER A 45 8.28 17.82 -1.83
CA SER A 45 7.81 19.22 -1.91
C SER A 45 6.34 19.43 -1.50
N ASP A 46 5.46 18.49 -1.84
CA ASP A 46 4.02 18.57 -1.59
C ASP A 46 3.67 18.52 -0.09
N PHE A 47 4.53 17.89 0.72
CA PHE A 47 4.36 17.80 2.17
C PHE A 47 5.15 18.89 2.92
N ILE A 48 5.85 19.77 2.20
CA ILE A 48 6.58 20.90 2.78
C ILE A 48 5.64 22.10 2.89
N LYS A 49 5.43 22.56 4.12
CA LYS A 49 4.83 23.86 4.43
C LYS A 49 5.94 24.79 4.90
N LEU A 50 6.11 25.92 4.21
CA LEU A 50 7.05 26.95 4.60
C LEU A 50 6.30 28.06 5.35
N LEU A 51 6.85 28.48 6.47
CA LEU A 51 6.38 29.62 7.25
C LEU A 51 7.46 30.67 7.33
N ALA A 52 7.10 31.93 7.16
CA ALA A 52 7.97 33.05 7.46
C ALA A 52 7.12 34.22 7.95
N ASN A 53 7.70 35.07 8.81
CA ASN A 53 7.02 36.25 9.34
C ASN A 53 5.63 35.95 9.95
N GLY A 54 5.44 34.75 10.51
CA GLY A 54 4.17 34.29 11.08
C GLY A 54 3.12 33.81 10.07
N ALA A 55 3.39 33.86 8.76
CA ALA A 55 2.48 33.44 7.71
C ALA A 55 2.94 32.14 7.02
N VAL A 56 1.98 31.31 6.58
CA VAL A 56 2.25 30.12 5.75
C VAL A 56 2.31 30.55 4.29
N MET A 57 3.39 30.21 3.60
CA MET A 57 3.52 30.37 2.15
C MET A 57 2.63 29.32 1.48
N ARG A 58 1.52 29.77 0.88
CA ARG A 58 0.49 28.89 0.29
C ARG A 58 0.60 28.78 -1.23
N ASN A 59 1.16 29.80 -1.89
CA ASN A 59 1.28 29.84 -3.33
C ASN A 59 2.72 29.51 -3.74
N ASP A 60 2.88 28.41 -4.48
CA ASP A 60 4.17 27.90 -4.90
C ASP A 60 4.78 28.71 -6.06
N GLU A 61 3.95 29.45 -6.80
CA GLU A 61 4.37 30.31 -7.92
C GLU A 61 4.79 31.72 -7.49
N MET A 62 4.42 32.14 -6.27
CA MET A 62 4.86 33.43 -5.74
C MET A 62 6.35 33.41 -5.42
N THR A 63 6.97 34.58 -5.55
CA THR A 63 8.39 34.76 -5.26
C THR A 63 8.64 34.86 -3.76
N LEU A 64 9.88 34.64 -3.35
CA LEU A 64 10.31 34.90 -1.98
C LEU A 64 10.16 36.39 -1.62
N ALA A 65 10.37 37.29 -2.58
CA ALA A 65 10.17 38.73 -2.40
C ALA A 65 8.71 39.08 -2.08
N ASP A 66 7.72 38.44 -2.73
CA ASP A 66 6.29 38.63 -2.46
C ASP A 66 5.90 38.29 -1.02
N TYR A 67 6.65 37.38 -0.38
CA TYR A 67 6.49 37.00 1.02
C TYR A 67 7.37 37.83 1.99
N ASN A 68 7.98 38.91 1.52
CA ASN A 68 8.94 39.74 2.26
C ASN A 68 10.14 38.94 2.81
N ILE A 69 10.62 37.96 2.05
CA ILE A 69 11.83 37.21 2.36
C ILE A 69 13.01 37.93 1.71
N ARG A 70 13.95 38.36 2.55
CA ARG A 70 15.17 39.08 2.16
C ARG A 70 16.40 38.38 2.72
N ASP A 71 17.58 38.98 2.55
CA ASP A 71 18.80 38.50 3.20
C ASP A 71 18.58 38.29 4.71
N ARG A 72 19.15 37.20 5.22
CA ARG A 72 19.09 36.73 6.61
C ARG A 72 17.67 36.46 7.11
N ALA A 73 16.70 36.29 6.22
CA ALA A 73 15.36 35.90 6.60
C ALA A 73 15.34 34.50 7.25
N LYS A 74 14.43 34.34 8.22
CA LYS A 74 14.21 33.08 8.92
C LYS A 74 12.94 32.43 8.42
N VAL A 75 13.09 31.27 7.79
CA VAL A 75 12.00 30.44 7.28
C VAL A 75 11.90 29.19 8.16
N MET A 76 10.70 28.88 8.63
CA MET A 76 10.40 27.63 9.32
C MET A 76 9.81 26.64 8.34
N MET A 77 10.38 25.45 8.28
CA MET A 77 9.87 24.33 7.52
C MET A 77 9.04 23.42 8.44
N MET A 78 7.81 23.15 8.03
CA MET A 78 6.94 22.14 8.60
C MET A 78 6.69 21.08 7.55
N GLY A 79 7.17 19.87 7.81
CA GLY A 79 7.02 18.75 6.88
C GLY A 79 7.57 17.51 7.55
N SER A 80 6.88 16.39 7.37
CA SER A 80 7.36 15.08 7.80
C SER A 80 7.51 14.20 6.59
N LEU A 81 8.35 13.17 6.68
CA LEU A 81 8.48 12.11 5.68
C LEU A 81 7.22 11.23 5.61
N GLN A 82 6.03 11.78 5.81
CA GLN A 82 4.77 11.08 5.66
C GLN A 82 4.69 10.59 4.21
N LYS A 83 5.05 9.31 4.02
CA LYS A 83 4.71 8.56 2.82
C LYS A 83 3.22 8.77 2.57
N ASN A 84 2.88 9.00 1.31
CA ASN A 84 1.51 9.28 0.90
C ASN A 84 0.59 8.21 1.52
N LYS A 85 -0.39 8.60 2.35
CA LYS A 85 -1.23 7.62 3.09
C LYS A 85 -1.92 6.63 2.15
N LYS A 86 -2.20 7.06 0.90
CA LYS A 86 -2.68 6.21 -0.21
C LYS A 86 -1.63 5.21 -0.69
N GLU A 87 -0.39 5.65 -0.97
CA GLU A 87 0.71 4.77 -1.39
C GLU A 87 1.00 3.71 -0.31
N SER A 88 1.02 4.11 0.97
CA SER A 88 1.27 3.18 2.07
C SER A 88 0.18 2.13 2.23
N HIS A 89 -1.10 2.51 2.09
CA HIS A 89 -2.21 1.59 2.19
C HIS A 89 -2.28 0.63 0.99
N GLU A 90 -2.03 1.14 -0.21
CA GLU A 90 -1.99 0.33 -1.42
C GLU A 90 -0.89 -0.75 -1.33
N GLN A 91 0.28 -0.38 -0.82
CA GLN A 91 1.40 -1.29 -0.63
C GLN A 91 1.11 -2.35 0.45
N GLU A 92 0.41 -1.97 1.53
CA GLU A 92 -0.01 -2.92 2.56
C GLU A 92 -0.99 -3.96 2.00
N VAL A 93 -1.98 -3.53 1.20
CA VAL A 93 -2.94 -4.44 0.57
C VAL A 93 -2.25 -5.35 -0.45
N LEU A 94 -1.30 -4.83 -1.22
CA LEU A 94 -0.51 -5.62 -2.17
C LEU A 94 0.25 -6.74 -1.47
N ILE A 95 0.92 -6.45 -0.35
CA ILE A 95 1.65 -7.44 0.45
C ILE A 95 0.70 -8.53 0.97
N LYS A 96 -0.48 -8.13 1.45
CA LYS A 96 -1.50 -9.09 1.92
C LYS A 96 -1.98 -10.00 0.79
N LEU A 97 -2.30 -9.45 -0.39
CA LEU A 97 -2.69 -10.24 -1.56
C LEU A 97 -1.60 -11.24 -1.96
N GLN A 98 -0.34 -10.79 -2.03
CA GLN A 98 0.79 -11.65 -2.33
C GLN A 98 0.95 -12.79 -1.32
N SER A 99 0.64 -12.56 -0.04
CA SER A 99 0.67 -13.61 0.99
C SER A 99 -0.49 -14.60 0.90
N ILE A 100 -1.61 -14.22 0.29
CA ILE A 100 -2.80 -15.06 0.12
C ILE A 100 -2.64 -16.01 -1.07
N ARG A 101 -2.03 -15.56 -2.18
CA ARG A 101 -1.79 -16.39 -3.37
C ARG A 101 -1.19 -17.78 -3.07
N PRO A 102 -0.12 -17.93 -2.27
CA PRO A 102 0.41 -19.25 -1.96
C PRO A 102 -0.54 -20.11 -1.11
N LYS A 103 -1.43 -19.51 -0.31
CA LYS A 103 -2.47 -20.26 0.42
C LYS A 103 -3.48 -20.86 -0.54
N ILE A 104 -3.93 -20.08 -1.53
CA ILE A 104 -4.81 -20.57 -2.61
C ILE A 104 -4.14 -21.72 -3.36
N GLY A 105 -2.85 -21.58 -3.71
CA GLY A 105 -2.09 -22.64 -4.37
C GLY A 105 -2.00 -23.94 -3.57
N ARG A 106 -1.77 -23.85 -2.25
CA ARG A 106 -1.76 -25.02 -1.36
C ARG A 106 -3.14 -25.68 -1.25
N ALA A 107 -4.20 -24.88 -1.11
CA ALA A 107 -5.56 -25.38 -1.05
C ALA A 107 -5.99 -26.07 -2.36
N LEU A 108 -5.58 -25.54 -3.51
CA LEU A 108 -5.79 -26.17 -4.81
C LEU A 108 -5.12 -27.56 -4.87
N ALA A 109 -3.83 -27.65 -4.52
CA ALA A 109 -3.11 -28.92 -4.52
C ALA A 109 -3.75 -29.95 -3.58
N ALA A 110 -4.11 -29.52 -2.35
CA ALA A 110 -4.77 -30.40 -1.39
C ALA A 110 -6.15 -30.88 -1.87
N LEU A 111 -6.88 -30.04 -2.59
CA LEU A 111 -8.16 -30.40 -3.20
C LEU A 111 -8.00 -31.40 -4.35
N GLU A 112 -6.94 -31.27 -5.15
CA GLU A 112 -6.61 -32.24 -6.21
C GLU A 112 -6.27 -33.62 -5.62
N ASP A 113 -5.42 -33.66 -4.60
CA ASP A 113 -5.09 -34.89 -3.88
C ASP A 113 -6.32 -35.54 -3.24
N TYR A 114 -7.19 -34.71 -2.65
CA TYR A 114 -8.46 -35.16 -2.10
C TYR A 114 -9.37 -35.74 -3.16
N GLN A 115 -9.49 -35.08 -4.33
CA GLN A 115 -10.30 -35.58 -5.43
C GLN A 115 -9.82 -36.95 -5.91
N LEU A 116 -8.52 -37.13 -6.14
CA LEU A 116 -7.93 -38.41 -6.54
C LEU A 116 -8.25 -39.51 -5.52
N THR A 117 -8.15 -39.19 -4.23
CA THR A 117 -8.45 -40.12 -3.15
C THR A 117 -9.92 -40.54 -3.14
N VAL A 118 -10.83 -39.58 -3.35
CA VAL A 118 -12.28 -39.83 -3.41
C VAL A 118 -12.65 -40.65 -4.64
N GLU A 119 -12.14 -40.29 -5.82
CA GLU A 119 -12.41 -41.03 -7.05
C GLU A 119 -11.91 -42.48 -6.96
N GLY A 120 -10.68 -42.69 -6.45
CA GLY A 120 -10.15 -44.04 -6.20
C GLY A 120 -10.94 -44.83 -5.16
N TYR A 121 -11.63 -44.16 -4.23
CA TYR A 121 -12.54 -44.80 -3.29
C TYR A 121 -13.89 -45.16 -3.94
N LEU A 122 -14.44 -44.30 -4.79
CA LEU A 122 -15.73 -44.49 -5.45
C LEU A 122 -15.75 -45.65 -6.46
N VAL A 123 -14.59 -46.02 -7.01
CA VAL A 123 -14.44 -47.17 -7.92
C VAL A 123 -14.57 -48.52 -7.19
N LYS A 124 -14.46 -48.56 -5.86
CA LYS A 124 -14.56 -49.81 -5.10
C LYS A 124 -16.01 -50.31 -5.03
N ALA A 125 -16.20 -51.61 -5.25
CA ALA A 125 -17.53 -52.25 -5.29
C ALA A 125 -18.26 -52.20 -3.94
N GLU A 126 -17.53 -52.28 -2.83
CA GLU A 126 -18.07 -52.14 -1.47
C GLU A 126 -17.58 -50.85 -0.82
N ARG A 127 -18.54 -50.08 -0.28
CA ARG A 127 -18.27 -48.82 0.45
C ARG A 127 -18.24 -49.08 1.95
N ASP A 128 -17.17 -48.64 2.60
CA ASP A 128 -17.01 -48.66 4.06
C ASP A 128 -17.51 -47.33 4.65
N VAL A 129 -18.57 -47.40 5.45
CA VAL A 129 -19.17 -46.24 6.13
C VAL A 129 -18.13 -45.42 6.90
N LYS A 130 -17.20 -46.06 7.61
CA LYS A 130 -16.16 -45.36 8.39
C LYS A 130 -15.19 -44.61 7.50
N LYS A 131 -14.87 -45.18 6.32
CA LYS A 131 -13.98 -44.52 5.36
C LYS A 131 -14.67 -43.35 4.68
N THR A 132 -15.96 -43.48 4.34
CA THR A 132 -16.78 -42.38 3.83
C THR A 132 -16.83 -41.21 4.82
N GLU A 133 -17.07 -41.48 6.11
CA GLU A 133 -17.08 -40.44 7.15
C GLU A 133 -15.74 -39.70 7.26
N ARG A 134 -14.61 -40.43 7.19
CA ARG A 134 -13.27 -39.81 7.21
C ARG A 134 -13.02 -38.90 6.01
N LEU A 135 -13.46 -39.31 4.82
CA LEU A 135 -13.33 -38.49 3.61
C LEU A 135 -14.20 -37.24 3.71
N LEU A 136 -15.44 -37.36 4.21
CA LEU A 136 -16.30 -36.21 4.46
C LEU A 136 -15.70 -35.25 5.49
N TYR A 137 -15.08 -35.76 6.56
CA TYR A 137 -14.38 -34.94 7.55
C TYR A 137 -13.19 -34.19 6.94
N HIS A 138 -12.35 -34.87 6.15
CA HIS A 138 -11.24 -34.23 5.44
C HIS A 138 -11.74 -33.13 4.48
N GLY A 139 -12.80 -33.42 3.72
CA GLY A 139 -13.45 -32.44 2.85
C GLY A 139 -14.04 -31.25 3.59
N ARG A 140 -14.53 -31.41 4.84
CA ARG A 140 -14.96 -30.26 5.68
C ARG A 140 -13.78 -29.39 6.06
N GLY A 141 -12.65 -29.98 6.47
CA GLY A 141 -11.44 -29.23 6.82
C GLY A 141 -10.90 -28.39 5.65
N LEU A 142 -10.88 -28.93 4.44
CA LEU A 142 -10.52 -28.16 3.24
C LEU A 142 -11.48 -26.99 2.98
N GLY A 143 -12.78 -27.20 3.23
CA GLY A 143 -13.79 -26.15 3.11
C GLY A 143 -13.57 -25.02 4.11
N GLU A 144 -13.21 -25.34 5.35
CA GLU A 144 -12.86 -24.36 6.38
C GLU A 144 -11.63 -23.54 6.00
N GLU A 145 -10.58 -24.18 5.45
CA GLU A 145 -9.38 -23.47 4.98
C GLU A 145 -9.71 -22.49 3.83
N LEU A 146 -10.50 -22.92 2.85
CA LEU A 146 -10.96 -22.06 1.75
C LEU A 146 -11.82 -20.89 2.25
N MET A 147 -12.71 -21.13 3.21
CA MET A 147 -13.52 -20.08 3.83
C MET A 147 -12.66 -19.06 4.61
N GLN A 148 -11.60 -19.51 5.30
CA GLN A 148 -10.64 -18.60 5.95
C GLN A 148 -9.91 -17.71 4.96
N ILE A 149 -9.57 -18.23 3.78
CA ILE A 149 -8.96 -17.45 2.71
C ILE A 149 -9.95 -16.38 2.20
N LEU A 150 -11.22 -16.71 2.00
CA LEU A 150 -12.25 -15.74 1.61
C LEU A 150 -12.40 -14.61 2.64
N MET A 151 -12.49 -14.96 3.93
CA MET A 151 -12.57 -13.94 4.99
C MET A 151 -11.35 -12.99 4.96
N GLN A 152 -10.14 -13.52 4.71
CA GLN A 152 -8.95 -12.68 4.57
C GLN A 152 -9.06 -11.73 3.38
N LEU A 153 -9.58 -12.20 2.24
CA LEU A 153 -9.80 -11.37 1.05
C LEU A 153 -10.86 -10.28 1.30
N ASP A 154 -11.93 -10.58 2.02
CA ASP A 154 -13.01 -9.62 2.33
C ASP A 154 -12.57 -8.48 3.25
N THR A 155 -11.58 -8.74 4.12
CA THR A 155 -11.00 -7.68 4.97
C THR A 155 -10.15 -6.65 4.20
N LEU A 156 -9.85 -6.90 2.91
CA LEU A 156 -9.05 -5.98 2.09
C LEU A 156 -9.92 -4.86 1.52
N LEU A 157 -9.89 -3.70 2.18
CA LEU A 157 -10.56 -2.48 1.73
C LEU A 157 -9.95 -1.95 0.43
N CYS A 158 -10.64 -2.10 -0.70
CA CYS A 158 -10.10 -1.74 -2.03
C CYS A 158 -10.73 -0.50 -2.68
N GLU A 159 -11.65 0.20 -2.01
CA GLU A 159 -12.49 1.25 -2.60
C GLU A 159 -11.74 2.49 -3.11
N SER A 160 -10.53 2.73 -2.62
CA SER A 160 -9.66 3.83 -3.05
C SER A 160 -8.38 3.36 -3.77
N LEU A 161 -8.25 2.04 -4.00
CA LEU A 161 -7.06 1.44 -4.62
C LEU A 161 -7.13 1.42 -6.15
N SER A 162 -5.99 1.18 -6.79
CA SER A 162 -5.88 1.00 -8.24
C SER A 162 -6.80 -0.11 -8.76
N GLN A 163 -7.24 0.03 -10.01
CA GLN A 163 -8.11 -0.95 -10.66
C GLN A 163 -7.46 -2.34 -10.74
N ALA A 164 -6.15 -2.41 -10.92
CA ALA A 164 -5.39 -3.65 -10.95
C ALA A 164 -5.53 -4.46 -9.65
N ILE A 165 -5.38 -3.81 -8.49
CA ILE A 165 -5.47 -4.49 -7.18
C ILE A 165 -6.90 -4.97 -6.90
N ARG A 166 -7.91 -4.16 -7.27
CA ARG A 166 -9.32 -4.57 -7.17
C ARG A 166 -9.60 -5.81 -8.00
N GLN A 167 -9.08 -5.82 -9.24
CA GLN A 167 -9.26 -6.94 -10.15
C GLN A 167 -8.56 -8.19 -9.60
N GLU A 168 -7.32 -8.07 -9.13
CA GLU A 168 -6.59 -9.18 -8.53
C GLU A 168 -7.34 -9.78 -7.32
N ARG A 169 -7.85 -8.94 -6.41
CA ARG A 169 -8.68 -9.43 -5.29
C ARG A 169 -9.89 -10.19 -5.80
N LYS A 170 -10.58 -9.65 -6.81
CA LYS A 170 -11.77 -10.28 -7.41
C LYS A 170 -11.43 -11.64 -8.03
N ASP A 171 -10.32 -11.73 -8.75
CA ASP A 171 -9.88 -12.97 -9.38
C ASP A 171 -9.53 -14.05 -8.34
N ASN A 172 -8.89 -13.65 -7.24
CA ASN A 172 -8.63 -14.53 -6.09
C ASN A 172 -9.93 -15.01 -5.43
N VAL A 173 -10.90 -14.12 -5.21
CA VAL A 173 -12.22 -14.47 -4.65
C VAL A 173 -12.92 -15.48 -5.54
N ASN A 174 -13.02 -15.20 -6.85
CA ASN A 174 -13.65 -16.09 -7.81
C ASN A 174 -12.97 -17.46 -7.83
N THR A 175 -11.64 -17.49 -7.76
CA THR A 175 -10.86 -18.73 -7.71
C THR A 175 -11.23 -19.56 -6.48
N VAL A 176 -11.24 -18.96 -5.29
CA VAL A 176 -11.56 -19.67 -4.04
C VAL A 176 -13.02 -20.14 -4.01
N GLN A 177 -13.96 -19.34 -4.53
CA GLN A 177 -15.35 -19.75 -4.69
C GLN A 177 -15.49 -20.96 -5.63
N GLY A 178 -14.77 -20.96 -6.76
CA GLY A 178 -14.75 -22.10 -7.66
C GLY A 178 -14.16 -23.38 -7.03
N LEU A 179 -13.17 -23.23 -6.14
CA LEU A 179 -12.63 -24.36 -5.37
C LEU A 179 -13.65 -24.91 -4.36
N LEU A 180 -14.41 -24.05 -3.68
CA LEU A 180 -15.50 -24.46 -2.79
C LEU A 180 -16.59 -25.21 -3.54
N ASP A 181 -17.02 -24.70 -4.69
CA ASP A 181 -18.02 -25.37 -5.53
C ASP A 181 -17.53 -26.75 -5.99
N ARG A 182 -16.26 -26.86 -6.39
CA ARG A 182 -15.64 -28.14 -6.76
C ARG A 182 -15.60 -29.10 -5.58
N LEU A 183 -15.21 -28.63 -4.39
CA LEU A 183 -15.17 -29.41 -3.15
C LEU A 183 -16.55 -29.96 -2.78
N ASP A 184 -17.59 -29.13 -2.84
CA ASP A 184 -18.95 -29.54 -2.54
C ASP A 184 -19.47 -30.57 -3.55
N ASN A 185 -19.13 -30.42 -4.83
CA ASN A 185 -19.44 -31.41 -5.85
C ASN A 185 -18.73 -32.75 -5.62
N ILE A 186 -17.49 -32.75 -5.15
CA ILE A 186 -16.78 -33.98 -4.76
C ILE A 186 -17.46 -34.64 -3.56
N LYS A 187 -17.79 -33.87 -2.52
CA LYS A 187 -18.43 -34.38 -1.31
C LYS A 187 -19.82 -34.96 -1.57
N ARG A 188 -20.59 -34.41 -2.52
CA ARG A 188 -21.91 -34.95 -2.91
C ARG A 188 -21.86 -36.34 -3.54
N LYS A 189 -20.69 -36.79 -4.02
CA LYS A 189 -20.52 -38.12 -4.64
C LYS A 189 -20.26 -39.23 -3.61
N LEU A 190 -19.77 -38.86 -2.43
CA LEU A 190 -19.47 -39.76 -1.32
C LEU A 190 -20.74 -40.20 -0.60
#